data_AF-A0A969E3K5-F1
#
_entry.id   AF-A0A969E3K5-F1
#
_cell.length_a   1.000
_cell.length_b   1.000
_cell.length_c   1.000
_cell.angle_alpha   90.00
_cell.angle_beta   90.00
_cell.angle_gamma   90.00
#
_symmetry.space_group_name_H-M   'P 1'
#
loop_
_entity.id
_entity.type
_entity.pdbx_description
1 polymer ?
#
loop_
_entity_poly.entity_id
_entity_poly.type
_entity_poly.pdbx_seq_one_letter_code
_entity_poly.pdbx_strand_id
1 'polypeptide(L)' 'MGYPTVVFLDENLSLIQAIPGYHAPDQFEMIMTYFGQDNHKKMPWSKYEKSYIPMKR' A
#
# COMPACT_ATOMS: atom_id res chain seq x y z
N MET A 1 -6.11 3.03 18.49
CA MET A 1 -6.91 3.34 17.28
C MET A 1 -6.45 4.68 16.75
N GLY A 2 -5.92 4.72 15.53
CA GLY A 2 -5.40 5.94 14.91
C GLY A 2 -6.26 6.33 13.72
N TYR A 3 -6.58 7.62 13.59
CA TYR A 3 -7.22 8.18 12.41
C TYR A 3 -6.22 9.02 11.62
N PRO A 4 -6.36 9.11 10.29
CA PRO A 4 -7.29 8.35 9.46
C PRO A 4 -6.89 6.87 9.36
N THR A 5 -7.82 5.98 8.98
CA THR A 5 -7.51 4.60 8.59
C THR A 5 -7.86 4.45 7.12
N VAL A 6 -6.91 3.98 6.30
CA VAL A 6 -7.13 3.68 4.89
C VAL A 6 -7.32 2.18 4.73
N VAL A 7 -8.39 1.79 4.04
CA VAL A 7 -8.74 0.38 3.81
C VAL A 7 -8.52 0.04 2.34
N PHE A 8 -7.68 -0.96 2.08
CA PHE A 8 -7.43 -1.52 0.75
C PHE A 8 -8.31 -2.75 0.56
N LEU A 9 -9.09 -2.74 -0.53
CA LEU A 9 -9.98 -3.84 -0.94
C LEU A 9 -9.53 -4.36 -2.30
N ASP A 10 -9.83 -5.63 -2.59
CA ASP A 10 -9.68 -6.21 -3.92
C ASP A 10 -10.90 -5.92 -4.80
N GLU A 11 -10.86 -6.40 -6.05
CA GLU A 11 -11.94 -6.22 -7.03
C GLU A 11 -13.26 -6.86 -6.62
N ASN A 12 -13.23 -7.82 -5.69
CA ASN A 12 -14.40 -8.50 -5.14
C ASN A 12 -14.88 -7.86 -3.83
N LEU A 13 -14.39 -6.67 -3.48
CA LEU A 13 -14.65 -5.99 -2.22
C LEU A 13 -14.17 -6.77 -0.97
N SER A 14 -13.24 -7.70 -1.15
CA SER A 14 -12.62 -8.41 -0.04
C SER A 14 -11.55 -7.55 0.60
N LEU A 15 -11.46 -7.59 1.93
CA LEU A 15 -10.48 -6.84 2.68
C LEU A 15 -9.07 -7.38 2.43
N ILE A 16 -8.19 -6.54 1.87
CA ILE A 16 -6.76 -6.84 1.76
C ILE A 16 -6.07 -6.43 3.06
N GLN A 17 -6.12 -5.14 3.39
CA GLN A 17 -5.46 -4.60 4.58
C GLN A 17 -6.07 -3.26 4.99
N ALA A 18 -6.23 -3.06 6.30
CA ALA A 18 -6.50 -1.74 6.87
C ALA A 18 -5.20 -1.18 7.46
N ILE A 19 -4.84 0.04 7.06
CA ILE A 19 -3.63 0.73 7.51
C ILE A 19 -4.05 1.95 8.34
N PRO A 20 -3.83 1.93 9.66
CA PRO A 20 -4.17 3.04 10.53
C PRO A 20 -3.05 4.08 10.55
N GLY A 21 -3.44 5.34 10.64
CA GLY A 21 -2.52 6.47 10.79
C GLY A 21 -2.30 7.26 9.49
N TYR A 22 -1.73 8.44 9.66
CA TYR A 22 -1.33 9.29 8.55
C TYR A 22 0.02 8.81 7.99
N HIS A 23 0.10 8.72 6.67
CA HIS A 23 1.33 8.43 5.93
C HIS A 23 1.67 9.62 5.03
N ALA A 24 2.96 9.95 4.96
CA ALA A 24 3.44 10.99 4.06
C ALA A 24 3.18 10.58 2.58
N PRO A 25 3.06 11.54 1.65
CA PRO A 25 2.65 11.25 0.27
C PRO A 25 3.50 10.19 -0.44
N ASP A 26 4.81 10.22 -0.22
CA ASP A 26 5.79 9.27 -0.77
C ASP A 26 5.61 7.85 -0.20
N GLN A 27 5.42 7.74 1.11
CA GLN A 27 5.13 6.46 1.76
C GLN A 27 3.77 5.91 1.31
N PHE A 28 2.78 6.78 1.21
CA PHE A 28 1.44 6.40 0.79
C PHE A 28 1.42 5.95 -0.68
N GLU A 29 2.16 6.63 -1.56
CA GLU A 29 2.34 6.21 -2.97
C GLU A 29 2.90 4.78 -3.05
N MET A 30 3.96 4.48 -2.29
CA MET A 30 4.54 3.14 -2.24
C MET A 30 3.56 2.08 -1.75
N ILE A 31 2.76 2.39 -0.72
CA ILE A 31 1.71 1.50 -0.21
C ILE A 31 0.65 1.27 -1.30
N MET A 32 0.20 2.34 -1.96
CA MET A 32 -0.80 2.28 -3.02
C MET A 32 -0.32 1.42 -4.19
N THR A 33 0.92 1.58 -4.64
CA THR A 33 1.47 0.76 -5.74
C THR A 33 1.71 -0.68 -5.34
N TYR A 34 1.98 -0.95 -4.06
CA TYR A 34 2.12 -2.32 -3.57
C TYR A 34 0.81 -3.11 -3.66
N PHE A 35 -0.30 -2.52 -3.20
CA PHE A 35 -1.60 -3.16 -3.25
C PHE A 35 -2.25 -3.04 -4.63
N GLY A 36 -2.23 -1.86 -5.25
CA GLY A 36 -2.88 -1.57 -6.53
C GLY A 36 -2.27 -2.25 -7.75
N GLN A 37 -1.05 -2.78 -7.67
CA GLN A 37 -0.42 -3.58 -8.73
C GLN A 37 -0.25 -5.05 -8.35
N ASP A 38 -0.96 -5.51 -7.32
CA ASP A 38 -0.89 -6.89 -6.83
C ASP A 38 0.52 -7.36 -6.42
N ASN A 39 1.42 -6.43 -6.07
CA ASN A 39 2.76 -6.78 -5.63
C ASN A 39 2.73 -7.56 -4.30
N HIS A 40 1.70 -7.33 -3.47
CA HIS A 40 1.43 -8.12 -2.26
C HIS A 40 1.22 -9.62 -2.51
N LYS A 41 0.75 -10.01 -3.70
CA LYS A 41 0.59 -11.42 -4.10
C LYS A 41 1.91 -12.04 -4.59
N LYS A 42 2.88 -11.22 -4.98
CA LYS A 42 4.13 -11.65 -5.66
C LYS A 42 5.35 -11.62 -4.74
N MET A 43 5.42 -10.67 -3.82
CA MET A 43 6.58 -10.50 -2.95
C MET A 43 6.22 -9.87 -1.59
N PRO A 44 7.01 -10.17 -0.54
CA PRO A 44 6.80 -9.55 0.77
C PRO A 44 7.11 -8.05 0.75
N TRP A 45 6.42 -7.30 1.62
CA TRP A 45 6.55 -5.84 1.74
C TRP A 45 7.99 -5.37 1.88
N SER A 46 8.77 -6.03 2.76
CA SER A 46 10.18 -5.68 3.02
C SER A 46 11.08 -5.76 1.79
N LYS A 47 10.72 -6.60 0.81
CA LYS A 47 11.42 -6.67 -0.47
C LYS A 47 10.97 -5.55 -1.40
N TYR A 48 9.66 -5.31 -1.47
CA TYR A 48 9.08 -4.26 -2.30
C TYR A 48 9.59 -2.87 -1.90
N GLU A 49 9.53 -2.55 -0.62
CA GLU A 49 9.96 -1.28 -0.03
C GLU A 49 11.39 -0.90 -0.42
N LYS A 50 12.32 -1.86 -0.41
CA LYS A 50 13.72 -1.64 -0.78
C LYS A 50 13.94 -1.45 -2.28
N SER A 51 13.04 -1.99 -3.10
CA SER A 51 13.12 -1.94 -4.56
C SER A 51 12.25 -0.85 -5.18
N TYR A 52 11.48 -0.14 -4.36
CA TYR A 52 10.49 0.80 -4.84
C TYR A 52 11.14 2.02 -5.50
N ILE A 53 10.61 2.39 -6.66
CA ILE A 53 11.02 3.58 -7.40
C ILE A 53 9.78 4.50 -7.45
N PRO A 54 9.87 5.72 -6.89
CA PRO A 54 8.77 6.68 -6.91
C PRO A 54 8.29 6.97 -8.33
N MET A 55 6.98 7.19 -8.48
CA MET A 55 6.41 7.59 -9.76
C MET A 55 6.94 8.98 -10.13
N LYS A 56 7.30 9.17 -11.40
CA LYS A 56 7.68 10.50 -11.88
C LYS A 56 6.47 11.43 -11.78
N ARG A 57 6.67 12.59 -11.15
CA ARG A 57 5.69 13.67 -11.05
C ARG A 57 5.45 14.34 -12.40
#